data_AF-A0A519MVX4-F1
#
_entry.id   AF-A0A519MVX4-F1
#
_cell.length_a   1.000
_cell.length_b   1.000
_cell.length_c   1.000
_cell.angle_alpha   90.00
_cell.angle_beta   90.00
_cell.angle_gamma   90.00
#
_symmetry.space_group_name_H-M   'P 1'
#
loop_
_entity.id
_entity.type
_entity.pdbx_description
1 polymer ?
#
loop_
_entity_poly.entity_id
_entity_poly.type
_entity_poly.pdbx_seq_one_letter_code
_entity_poly.pdbx_strand_id
1 'polypeptide(L)'
;MKKTFLLFVMITATLSSFAKIWRINNNAGITADFSTVFAAATSPTVLAGDTIHLEPSSITYQTNSIILTKRLVFIGPGFFLDPASASTPGNAGLQATTEDSEISFMRLGPGSDGTRFLGVSIVGSLYMNGSSNVSFEKVYFPTGVYYESGTNDGHTYRKCFFNNSANIGTSGTAVITNFICENNIFYNNSYVTLPTLSGSGNIFRNNSISGGNGMTLSNIYIANNIFGTSASIFVNCTIKNNLFQANQTLPGTATNNQLNVNIANVYVGGTTGSFDSRMALKAGSPAIAAGLTIGAIVTPD
;
A
#
# COMPACT_ATOMS: atom_id res chain seq x y z
N MET A 1 49.60 -1.11 -15.23
CA MET A 1 48.78 -2.08 -14.45
C MET A 1 47.69 -1.38 -13.62
N LYS A 2 48.00 -0.51 -12.64
CA LYS A 2 46.98 0.17 -11.80
C LYS A 2 45.94 1.01 -12.59
N LYS A 3 46.39 1.76 -13.61
CA LYS A 3 45.51 2.59 -14.46
C LYS A 3 44.61 1.75 -15.39
N THR A 4 45.12 0.60 -15.84
CA THR A 4 44.39 -0.35 -16.70
C THR A 4 43.30 -1.09 -15.92
N PHE A 5 43.57 -1.45 -14.66
CA PHE A 5 42.57 -2.04 -13.76
C PHE A 5 41.44 -1.06 -13.42
N LEU A 6 41.77 0.21 -13.14
CA LEU A 6 40.76 1.24 -12.87
C LEU A 6 39.85 1.50 -14.09
N LEU A 7 40.42 1.50 -15.30
CA LEU A 7 39.64 1.64 -16.54
C LEU A 7 38.71 0.44 -16.75
N PHE A 8 39.17 -0.78 -16.46
CA PHE A 8 38.34 -1.99 -16.57
C PHE A 8 37.18 -1.98 -15.58
N VAL A 9 37.42 -1.54 -14.33
CA VAL A 9 36.38 -1.36 -13.30
C VAL A 9 35.37 -0.27 -13.70
N MET A 10 35.83 0.83 -14.30
CA MET A 10 34.90 1.88 -14.76
C MET A 10 34.09 1.45 -15.98
N ILE A 11 34.64 0.65 -16.90
CA ILE A 11 33.91 0.11 -18.06
C ILE A 11 32.90 -0.96 -17.63
N THR A 12 33.22 -1.80 -16.65
CA THR A 12 32.24 -2.76 -16.12
C THR A 12 31.15 -2.09 -15.26
N ALA A 13 31.45 -0.94 -14.65
CA ALA A 13 30.47 -0.14 -13.92
C ALA A 13 29.46 0.59 -14.81
N THR A 14 29.76 0.83 -16.09
CA THR A 14 28.81 1.46 -17.03
C THR A 14 27.92 0.46 -17.76
N LEU A 15 28.20 -0.84 -17.67
CA LEU A 15 27.43 -1.91 -18.35
C LEU A 15 26.17 -2.35 -17.58
N SER A 16 25.87 -1.74 -16.42
CA SER A 16 24.87 -2.24 -15.50
C SER A 16 23.95 -1.16 -14.95
N SER A 17 23.12 -0.54 -15.81
CA SER A 17 21.84 0.05 -15.38
C SER A 17 20.94 0.47 -16.55
N PHE A 18 20.40 -0.48 -17.32
CA PHE A 18 19.19 -0.24 -18.10
C PHE A 18 18.09 -1.11 -17.54
N ALA A 19 17.25 -0.54 -16.66
CA ALA A 19 15.96 -1.15 -16.35
C ALA A 19 15.08 -0.98 -17.59
N LYS A 20 14.79 -2.08 -18.29
CA LYS A 20 13.91 -2.03 -19.46
C LYS A 20 12.47 -1.85 -19.01
N ILE A 21 11.69 -1.09 -19.78
CA ILE A 21 10.24 -1.01 -19.63
C ILE A 21 9.62 -2.04 -20.56
N TRP A 22 8.84 -2.95 -20.00
CA TRP A 22 8.05 -3.94 -20.72
C TRP A 22 6.59 -3.52 -20.68
N ARG A 23 6.01 -3.30 -21.86
CA ARG A 23 4.60 -2.95 -22.01
C ARG A 23 3.76 -4.21 -21.87
N ILE A 24 2.75 -4.15 -21.02
CA ILE A 24 1.75 -5.20 -20.91
C ILE A 24 0.39 -4.62 -21.27
N ASN A 25 -0.25 -5.21 -22.29
CA ASN A 25 -1.59 -4.85 -22.72
C ASN A 25 -2.33 -6.12 -23.18
N ASN A 26 -3.53 -6.36 -22.64
CA ASN A 26 -4.38 -7.50 -22.95
C ASN A 26 -5.62 -7.13 -23.78
N ASN A 27 -5.74 -5.88 -24.24
CA ASN A 27 -6.79 -5.45 -25.15
C ASN A 27 -6.59 -6.07 -26.53
N ALA A 28 -7.68 -6.59 -27.11
CA ALA A 28 -7.64 -7.20 -28.43
C ALA A 28 -7.15 -6.20 -29.50
N GLY A 29 -6.21 -6.63 -30.33
CA GLY A 29 -5.66 -5.82 -31.42
C GLY A 29 -4.54 -4.85 -31.03
N ILE A 30 -4.13 -4.79 -29.75
CA ILE A 30 -2.98 -3.99 -29.32
C ILE A 30 -1.71 -4.84 -29.27
N THR A 31 -0.66 -4.40 -29.96
CA THR A 31 0.67 -5.02 -29.89
C THR A 31 1.45 -4.46 -28.70
N ALA A 32 1.73 -5.32 -27.72
CA ALA A 32 2.58 -5.06 -26.55
C ALA A 32 3.65 -6.16 -26.41
N ASP A 33 4.61 -5.98 -25.50
CA ASP A 33 5.65 -6.99 -25.26
C ASP A 33 5.06 -8.28 -24.65
N PHE A 34 4.07 -8.13 -23.77
CA PHE A 34 3.32 -9.23 -23.16
C PHE A 34 1.83 -8.89 -23.04
N SER A 35 0.99 -9.91 -22.90
CA SER A 35 -0.45 -9.75 -22.63
C SER A 35 -0.86 -10.11 -21.20
N THR A 36 0.05 -10.64 -20.38
CA THR A 36 -0.24 -11.01 -18.98
C THR A 36 0.93 -10.68 -18.08
N VAL A 37 0.63 -10.42 -16.79
CA VAL A 37 1.66 -10.27 -15.76
C VAL A 37 2.45 -11.57 -15.60
N PHE A 38 1.78 -12.72 -15.72
CA PHE A 38 2.44 -14.03 -15.68
C PHE A 38 3.57 -14.13 -16.73
N ALA A 39 3.23 -13.92 -18.00
CA ALA A 39 4.18 -14.08 -19.10
C ALA A 39 5.41 -13.17 -18.95
N ALA A 40 5.20 -11.91 -18.52
CA ALA A 40 6.29 -10.99 -18.26
C ALA A 40 7.15 -11.44 -17.06
N ALA A 41 6.51 -11.76 -15.93
CA ALA A 41 7.22 -12.13 -14.70
C ALA A 41 8.08 -13.39 -14.88
N THR A 42 7.60 -14.38 -15.64
CA THR A 42 8.31 -15.63 -15.91
C THR A 42 9.26 -15.58 -17.11
N SER A 43 9.23 -14.51 -17.91
CA SER A 43 10.11 -14.41 -19.08
C SER A 43 11.58 -14.32 -18.65
N PRO A 44 12.50 -15.05 -19.31
CA PRO A 44 13.94 -14.91 -19.09
C PRO A 44 14.50 -13.58 -19.63
N THR A 45 13.78 -12.91 -20.53
CA THR A 45 14.21 -11.61 -21.07
C THR A 45 13.94 -10.46 -20.11
N VAL A 46 12.96 -10.63 -19.22
CA VAL A 46 12.63 -9.64 -18.19
C VAL A 46 13.57 -9.87 -17.01
N LEU A 47 14.43 -8.91 -16.71
CA LEU A 47 15.47 -9.04 -15.69
C LEU A 47 15.07 -8.37 -14.38
N ALA A 48 15.75 -8.71 -13.30
CA ALA A 48 15.51 -8.10 -12.00
C ALA A 48 15.85 -6.59 -12.03
N GLY A 49 14.89 -5.76 -11.62
CA GLY A 49 14.96 -4.31 -11.71
C GLY A 49 14.22 -3.71 -12.91
N ASP A 50 13.75 -4.54 -13.85
CA ASP A 50 12.93 -4.06 -14.97
C ASP A 50 11.58 -3.52 -14.51
N THR A 51 11.01 -2.64 -15.34
CA THR A 51 9.70 -2.05 -15.14
C THR A 51 8.65 -2.76 -15.98
N ILE A 52 7.56 -3.12 -15.34
CA ILE A 52 6.34 -3.63 -15.94
C ILE A 52 5.35 -2.47 -16.02
N HIS A 53 5.12 -1.95 -17.22
CA HIS A 53 4.14 -0.90 -17.48
C HIS A 53 2.83 -1.54 -17.92
N LEU A 54 1.84 -1.52 -17.03
CA LEU A 54 0.49 -2.03 -17.27
C LEU A 54 -0.33 -0.93 -17.93
N GLU A 55 -0.87 -1.23 -19.10
CA GLU A 55 -1.75 -0.30 -19.80
C GLU A 55 -3.20 -0.42 -19.30
N PRO A 56 -4.00 0.65 -19.41
CA PRO A 56 -5.42 0.63 -19.04
C PRO A 56 -6.17 -0.52 -19.73
N SER A 57 -7.00 -1.24 -18.99
CA SER A 57 -7.78 -2.35 -19.52
C SER A 57 -8.99 -2.66 -18.65
N SER A 58 -10.12 -2.96 -19.30
CA SER A 58 -11.31 -3.52 -18.65
C SER A 58 -11.17 -5.02 -18.33
N ILE A 59 -10.06 -5.65 -18.74
CA ILE A 59 -9.76 -7.05 -18.49
C ILE A 59 -8.64 -7.14 -17.44
N THR A 60 -8.90 -7.82 -16.34
CA THR A 60 -7.88 -8.09 -15.31
C THR A 60 -6.69 -8.86 -15.88
N TYR A 61 -5.47 -8.36 -15.65
CA TYR A 61 -4.23 -9.03 -16.03
C TYR A 61 -4.02 -10.29 -15.21
N GLN A 62 -4.02 -11.43 -15.92
CA GLN A 62 -3.84 -12.74 -15.30
C GLN A 62 -2.42 -12.93 -14.78
N THR A 63 -2.35 -13.52 -13.60
CA THR A 63 -1.11 -13.86 -12.90
C THR A 63 -0.92 -15.37 -12.79
N ASN A 64 -1.93 -16.19 -13.10
CA ASN A 64 -1.91 -17.65 -12.93
C ASN A 64 -1.41 -18.10 -11.54
N SER A 65 -1.76 -17.35 -10.50
CA SER A 65 -1.34 -17.61 -9.12
C SER A 65 0.18 -17.67 -8.89
N ILE A 66 0.95 -16.87 -9.63
CA ILE A 66 2.41 -16.84 -9.50
C ILE A 66 2.87 -16.59 -8.07
N ILE A 67 4.05 -17.14 -7.80
CA ILE A 67 4.97 -16.65 -6.79
C ILE A 67 6.02 -15.82 -7.54
N LEU A 68 5.97 -14.50 -7.39
CA LEU A 68 6.98 -13.63 -7.94
C LEU A 68 8.29 -13.84 -7.18
N THR A 69 9.34 -14.23 -7.88
CA THR A 69 10.69 -14.50 -7.34
C THR A 69 11.74 -13.56 -7.93
N LYS A 70 11.29 -12.44 -8.49
CA LYS A 70 12.12 -11.46 -9.21
C LYS A 70 11.72 -10.06 -8.76
N ARG A 71 12.70 -9.23 -8.40
CA ARG A 71 12.51 -7.80 -8.13
C ARG A 71 12.01 -7.09 -9.39
N LEU A 72 10.80 -6.55 -9.38
CA LEU A 72 10.23 -5.79 -10.50
C LEU A 72 9.60 -4.47 -10.03
N VAL A 73 9.40 -3.55 -10.95
CA VAL A 73 8.65 -2.30 -10.71
C VAL A 73 7.38 -2.32 -11.55
N PHE A 74 6.22 -2.37 -10.91
CA PHE A 74 4.92 -2.30 -11.57
C PHE A 74 4.41 -0.86 -11.57
N ILE A 75 4.03 -0.36 -12.74
CA ILE A 75 3.43 0.97 -12.92
C ILE A 75 2.14 0.81 -13.71
N GLY A 76 1.06 1.40 -13.22
CA GLY A 76 -0.22 1.51 -13.91
C GLY A 76 -0.77 2.93 -13.93
N PRO A 77 -2.00 3.12 -14.46
CA PRO A 77 -2.60 4.42 -14.69
C PRO A 77 -3.17 5.09 -13.42
N GLY A 78 -3.29 4.36 -12.31
CA GLY A 78 -3.98 4.79 -11.09
C GLY A 78 -5.19 3.93 -10.76
N PHE A 79 -6.07 4.48 -9.92
CA PHE A 79 -7.34 3.89 -9.53
C PHE A 79 -8.40 4.99 -9.36
N PHE A 80 -9.68 4.62 -9.34
CA PHE A 80 -10.82 5.55 -9.34
C PHE A 80 -10.78 6.50 -10.54
N LEU A 81 -10.66 5.92 -11.73
CA LEU A 81 -10.52 6.68 -12.97
C LEU A 81 -11.86 6.94 -13.67
N ASP A 82 -12.89 6.13 -13.46
CA ASP A 82 -14.21 6.33 -14.09
C ASP A 82 -15.19 7.11 -13.18
N PRO A 83 -15.52 8.39 -13.46
CA PRO A 83 -16.49 9.15 -12.67
C PRO A 83 -17.91 8.61 -12.79
N ALA A 84 -18.22 7.81 -13.82
CA ALA A 84 -19.52 7.20 -14.04
C ALA A 84 -19.67 5.85 -13.31
N SER A 85 -18.59 5.28 -12.78
CA SER A 85 -18.63 4.01 -12.06
C SER A 85 -19.49 4.12 -10.80
N ALA A 86 -20.52 3.27 -10.72
CA ALA A 86 -21.40 3.21 -9.55
C ALA A 86 -20.73 2.55 -8.33
N SER A 87 -19.75 1.66 -8.56
CA SER A 87 -19.07 0.88 -7.52
C SER A 87 -17.74 1.50 -7.08
N THR A 88 -17.08 2.25 -7.95
CA THR A 88 -15.75 2.83 -7.74
C THR A 88 -15.65 4.20 -8.41
N PRO A 89 -16.52 5.17 -8.05
CA PRO A 89 -16.59 6.46 -8.72
C PRO A 89 -15.25 7.18 -8.68
N GLY A 90 -14.86 7.74 -9.83
CA GLY A 90 -13.65 8.52 -10.01
C GLY A 90 -13.82 10.01 -9.81
N ASN A 91 -12.69 10.72 -9.74
CA ASN A 91 -12.65 12.18 -9.79
C ASN A 91 -12.79 12.63 -11.25
N ALA A 92 -13.68 13.58 -11.55
CA ALA A 92 -13.90 14.02 -12.93
C ALA A 92 -12.79 14.98 -13.42
N GLY A 93 -12.32 14.77 -14.66
CA GLY A 93 -11.47 15.73 -15.39
C GLY A 93 -9.98 15.70 -15.06
N LEU A 94 -9.50 14.67 -14.36
CA LEU A 94 -8.10 14.49 -13.96
C LEU A 94 -7.37 13.35 -14.70
N GLN A 95 -8.09 12.55 -15.48
CA GLN A 95 -7.65 11.27 -16.02
C GLN A 95 -7.61 11.26 -17.55
N ALA A 96 -6.61 10.61 -18.12
CA ALA A 96 -6.49 10.39 -19.57
C ALA A 96 -7.31 9.21 -20.08
N THR A 97 -7.73 8.32 -19.18
CA THR A 97 -8.51 7.11 -19.42
C THR A 97 -9.46 6.88 -18.25
N THR A 98 -10.56 6.16 -18.45
CA THR A 98 -11.49 5.74 -17.39
C THR A 98 -11.17 4.34 -16.86
N GLU A 99 -10.30 3.59 -17.53
CA GLU A 99 -9.96 2.22 -17.17
C GLU A 99 -8.72 2.17 -16.27
N ASP A 100 -8.81 1.35 -15.21
CA ASP A 100 -7.70 1.02 -14.33
C ASP A 100 -6.78 -0.04 -14.98
N SER A 101 -5.71 -0.43 -14.27
CA SER A 101 -4.97 -1.66 -14.56
C SER A 101 -5.07 -2.61 -13.38
N GLU A 102 -5.89 -3.64 -13.54
CA GLU A 102 -6.15 -4.61 -12.49
C GLU A 102 -5.21 -5.81 -12.59
N ILE A 103 -4.51 -6.13 -11.49
CA ILE A 103 -3.70 -7.33 -11.34
C ILE A 103 -4.51 -8.33 -10.52
N SER A 104 -4.64 -9.56 -11.01
CA SER A 104 -5.26 -10.64 -10.25
C SER A 104 -4.39 -11.08 -9.05
N PHE A 105 -4.90 -12.05 -8.29
CA PHE A 105 -4.22 -12.66 -7.15
C PHE A 105 -2.72 -12.97 -7.42
N MET A 106 -1.80 -12.65 -6.52
CA MET A 106 -0.40 -13.09 -6.64
C MET A 106 0.27 -13.26 -5.27
N ARG A 107 1.39 -13.99 -5.26
CA ARG A 107 2.28 -14.09 -4.09
C ARG A 107 3.62 -13.44 -4.40
N LEU A 108 4.23 -12.81 -3.40
CA LEU A 108 5.63 -12.39 -3.40
C LEU A 108 6.44 -13.39 -2.59
N GLY A 109 7.44 -13.99 -3.23
CA GLY A 109 8.32 -14.98 -2.61
C GLY A 109 9.78 -14.51 -2.55
N PRO A 110 10.69 -15.38 -2.10
CA PRO A 110 12.12 -15.08 -2.09
C PRO A 110 12.62 -14.65 -3.47
N GLY A 111 13.43 -13.59 -3.52
CA GLY A 111 13.92 -12.99 -4.77
C GLY A 111 13.07 -11.84 -5.31
N SER A 112 11.88 -11.59 -4.74
CA SER A 112 11.07 -10.40 -5.03
C SER A 112 11.46 -9.16 -4.21
N ASP A 113 12.56 -9.22 -3.45
CA ASP A 113 13.00 -8.14 -2.59
C ASP A 113 13.18 -6.82 -3.35
N GLY A 114 12.65 -5.73 -2.81
CA GLY A 114 12.69 -4.41 -3.45
C GLY A 114 11.65 -4.22 -4.56
N THR A 115 10.68 -5.14 -4.72
CA THR A 115 9.58 -4.96 -5.69
C THR A 115 8.74 -3.73 -5.34
N ARG A 116 8.28 -3.02 -6.36
CA ARG A 116 7.50 -1.79 -6.20
C ARG A 116 6.23 -1.83 -7.02
N PHE A 117 5.14 -1.33 -6.46
CA PHE A 117 3.86 -1.17 -7.15
C PHE A 117 3.44 0.30 -7.07
N LEU A 118 3.12 0.90 -8.22
CA LEU A 118 2.73 2.29 -8.35
C LEU A 118 1.50 2.43 -9.24
N GLY A 119 0.40 2.96 -8.71
CA GLY A 119 -0.76 3.31 -9.54
C GLY A 119 -1.46 2.10 -10.16
N VAL A 120 -1.60 1.01 -9.43
CA VAL A 120 -2.28 -0.22 -9.89
C VAL A 120 -3.42 -0.61 -8.95
N SER A 121 -4.34 -1.42 -9.45
CA SER A 121 -5.37 -2.07 -8.63
C SER A 121 -5.00 -3.55 -8.48
N ILE A 122 -4.86 -4.04 -7.24
CA ILE A 122 -4.60 -5.47 -6.98
C ILE A 122 -5.90 -6.08 -6.49
N VAL A 123 -6.69 -6.59 -7.42
CA VAL A 123 -8.10 -6.96 -7.18
C VAL A 123 -8.25 -8.33 -6.52
N GLY A 124 -7.28 -9.23 -6.72
CA GLY A 124 -7.17 -10.46 -5.91
C GLY A 124 -6.32 -10.24 -4.66
N SER A 125 -6.41 -11.14 -3.69
CA SER A 125 -5.57 -11.04 -2.49
C SER A 125 -4.08 -11.10 -2.84
N LEU A 126 -3.26 -10.30 -2.15
CA LEU A 126 -1.81 -10.32 -2.27
C LEU A 126 -1.18 -11.05 -1.09
N TYR A 127 -0.32 -12.03 -1.35
CA TYR A 127 0.34 -12.78 -0.28
C TYR A 127 1.84 -12.50 -0.22
N MET A 128 2.37 -12.38 1.00
CA MET A 128 3.79 -12.18 1.29
C MET A 128 4.37 -13.45 1.90
N ASN A 129 5.40 -13.99 1.27
CA ASN A 129 6.08 -15.21 1.67
C ASN A 129 7.60 -15.01 1.65
N GLY A 130 8.11 -14.26 2.62
CA GLY A 130 9.55 -14.06 2.77
C GLY A 130 10.15 -13.09 1.74
N SER A 131 9.46 -11.98 1.49
CA SER A 131 9.96 -10.86 0.68
C SER A 131 10.31 -9.68 1.58
N SER A 132 11.28 -8.85 1.19
CA SER A 132 11.68 -7.66 1.95
C SER A 132 11.75 -6.41 1.08
N ASN A 133 11.66 -5.24 1.69
CA ASN A 133 11.74 -3.92 1.03
C ASN A 133 10.70 -3.72 -0.09
N VAL A 134 9.53 -4.34 0.03
CA VAL A 134 8.44 -4.19 -0.94
C VAL A 134 7.69 -2.88 -0.68
N SER A 135 7.38 -2.12 -1.73
CA SER A 135 6.64 -0.86 -1.60
C SER A 135 5.39 -0.80 -2.47
N PHE A 136 4.32 -0.27 -1.88
CA PHE A 136 3.06 0.04 -2.53
C PHE A 136 2.82 1.53 -2.41
N GLU A 137 2.74 2.23 -3.54
CA GLU A 137 2.38 3.64 -3.59
C GLU A 137 1.19 3.84 -4.53
N LYS A 138 0.13 4.52 -4.06
CA LYS A 138 -1.07 4.74 -4.87
C LYS A 138 -1.65 3.43 -5.43
N VAL A 139 -1.79 2.42 -4.57
CA VAL A 139 -2.36 1.12 -4.93
C VAL A 139 -3.76 0.98 -4.32
N TYR A 140 -4.69 0.41 -5.09
CA TYR A 140 -6.03 0.06 -4.62
C TYR A 140 -6.11 -1.42 -4.25
N PHE A 141 -6.64 -1.70 -3.06
CA PHE A 141 -6.80 -3.04 -2.48
C PHE A 141 -8.26 -3.29 -2.06
N PRO A 142 -9.08 -3.96 -2.90
CA PRO A 142 -10.44 -4.36 -2.54
C PRO A 142 -10.53 -5.69 -1.75
N THR A 143 -9.44 -6.45 -1.63
CA THR A 143 -9.44 -7.80 -1.01
C THR A 143 -8.47 -7.94 0.16
N GLY A 144 -7.26 -7.39 0.06
CA GLY A 144 -6.31 -7.29 1.18
C GLY A 144 -4.91 -7.82 0.88
N VAL A 145 -4.05 -7.76 1.90
CA VAL A 145 -2.66 -8.20 1.87
C VAL A 145 -2.38 -9.09 3.07
N TYR A 146 -1.85 -10.28 2.81
CA TYR A 146 -1.68 -11.32 3.82
C TYR A 146 -0.22 -11.75 3.92
N TYR A 147 0.33 -11.68 5.12
CA TYR A 147 1.63 -12.24 5.43
C TYR A 147 1.44 -13.70 5.82
N GLU A 148 1.93 -14.65 5.04
CA GLU A 148 1.65 -16.09 5.20
C GLU A 148 2.79 -16.84 5.90
N SER A 149 4.02 -16.51 5.53
CA SER A 149 5.21 -17.15 6.07
C SER A 149 6.48 -16.32 5.81
N GLY A 150 7.58 -16.80 6.37
CA GLY A 150 8.91 -16.22 6.18
C GLY A 150 9.12 -14.90 6.92
N THR A 151 10.32 -14.35 6.77
CA THR A 151 10.67 -13.03 7.28
C THR A 151 10.31 -11.98 6.24
N ASN A 152 9.45 -11.04 6.61
CA ASN A 152 8.98 -9.97 5.76
C ASN A 152 9.39 -8.62 6.38
N ASP A 153 10.45 -8.03 5.85
CA ASP A 153 11.10 -6.86 6.44
C ASP A 153 10.95 -5.62 5.55
N GLY A 154 10.68 -4.45 6.13
CA GLY A 154 10.74 -3.18 5.39
C GLY A 154 9.62 -2.97 4.38
N HIS A 155 8.44 -3.57 4.62
CA HIS A 155 7.28 -3.40 3.74
C HIS A 155 6.62 -2.04 3.96
N THR A 156 6.28 -1.36 2.86
CA THR A 156 5.72 0.00 2.93
C THR A 156 4.45 0.18 2.11
N TYR A 157 3.47 0.86 2.70
CA TYR A 157 2.18 1.18 2.10
C TYR A 157 1.95 2.68 2.22
N ARG A 158 1.91 3.38 1.09
CA ARG A 158 1.77 4.83 1.05
C ARG A 158 0.69 5.27 0.07
N LYS A 159 -0.20 6.18 0.50
CA LYS A 159 -1.25 6.73 -0.39
C LYS A 159 -2.10 5.63 -1.03
N CYS A 160 -2.21 4.48 -0.38
CA CYS A 160 -3.00 3.34 -0.83
C CYS A 160 -4.43 3.48 -0.32
N PHE A 161 -5.34 2.82 -1.02
CA PHE A 161 -6.76 2.78 -0.68
C PHE A 161 -7.20 1.33 -0.46
N PHE A 162 -7.53 1.00 0.78
CA PHE A 162 -8.06 -0.30 1.18
C PHE A 162 -9.58 -0.18 1.28
N ASN A 163 -10.31 -1.09 0.63
CA ASN A 163 -11.76 -1.03 0.56
C ASN A 163 -12.40 -2.40 0.83
N ASN A 164 -13.69 -2.39 1.16
CA ASN A 164 -14.53 -3.57 1.20
C ASN A 164 -14.02 -4.66 2.15
N SER A 165 -13.75 -4.27 3.40
CA SER A 165 -13.18 -5.15 4.43
C SER A 165 -11.80 -5.71 4.09
N ALA A 166 -11.05 -5.08 3.18
CA ALA A 166 -9.67 -5.44 2.93
C ALA A 166 -8.84 -5.35 4.22
N ASN A 167 -8.08 -6.41 4.49
CA ASN A 167 -7.24 -6.52 5.67
C ASN A 167 -5.77 -6.50 5.26
N ILE A 168 -4.92 -5.77 6.00
CA ILE A 168 -3.50 -6.12 6.09
C ILE A 168 -3.32 -7.03 7.30
N GLY A 169 -3.23 -8.34 7.04
CA GLY A 169 -3.30 -9.35 8.08
C GLY A 169 -2.10 -10.29 8.12
N THR A 170 -1.84 -10.86 9.29
CA THR A 170 -0.99 -12.05 9.39
C THR A 170 -1.83 -13.32 9.27
N SER A 171 -1.24 -14.32 8.64
CA SER A 171 -1.70 -15.70 8.59
C SER A 171 -0.47 -16.59 8.85
N GLY A 172 -0.64 -17.68 9.60
CA GLY A 172 0.46 -18.60 9.85
C GLY A 172 1.61 -18.04 10.68
N THR A 173 2.84 -18.25 10.20
CA THR A 173 4.10 -18.09 10.97
C THR A 173 4.98 -16.93 10.50
N ALA A 174 4.39 -15.98 9.77
CA ALA A 174 5.14 -14.83 9.25
C ALA A 174 5.76 -13.98 10.38
N VAL A 175 7.03 -13.60 10.18
CA VAL A 175 7.71 -12.58 10.99
C VAL A 175 7.71 -11.29 10.20
N ILE A 176 7.27 -10.21 10.83
CA ILE A 176 7.12 -8.91 10.17
C ILE A 176 7.83 -7.84 10.99
N THR A 177 8.75 -7.13 10.34
CA THR A 177 9.58 -6.08 10.93
C THR A 177 9.64 -4.87 10.00
N ASN A 178 9.91 -3.69 10.56
CA ASN A 178 10.04 -2.44 9.80
C ASN A 178 8.84 -2.16 8.87
N PHE A 179 7.64 -2.49 9.34
CA PHE A 179 6.38 -2.27 8.63
C PHE A 179 6.02 -0.78 8.66
N ILE A 180 5.79 -0.16 7.51
CA ILE A 180 5.44 1.26 7.41
C ILE A 180 4.13 1.44 6.65
N CYS A 181 3.10 1.94 7.33
CA CYS A 181 1.79 2.21 6.76
C CYS A 181 1.41 3.67 6.99
N GLU A 182 1.50 4.47 5.93
CA GLU A 182 1.39 5.92 6.02
C GLU A 182 0.46 6.53 4.97
N ASN A 183 -0.30 7.55 5.35
CA ASN A 183 -1.12 8.32 4.43
C ASN A 183 -2.09 7.44 3.62
N ASN A 184 -2.62 6.38 4.21
CA ASN A 184 -3.57 5.48 3.55
C ASN A 184 -5.01 5.77 3.99
N ILE A 185 -5.95 5.29 3.17
CA ILE A 185 -7.38 5.28 3.51
C ILE A 185 -7.81 3.83 3.65
N PHE A 186 -8.36 3.48 4.82
CA PHE A 186 -9.04 2.24 5.09
C PHE A 186 -10.53 2.53 5.11
N TYR A 187 -11.22 2.22 4.01
CA TYR A 187 -12.63 2.54 3.81
C TYR A 187 -13.50 1.28 3.86
N ASN A 188 -14.78 1.47 4.20
CA ASN A 188 -15.79 0.40 4.20
C ASN A 188 -15.34 -0.86 4.95
N ASN A 189 -15.06 -0.69 6.25
CA ASN A 189 -14.65 -1.74 7.18
C ASN A 189 -13.28 -2.36 6.90
N SER A 190 -12.44 -1.75 6.05
CA SER A 190 -11.04 -2.16 5.90
C SER A 190 -10.25 -1.91 7.18
N TYR A 191 -9.25 -2.75 7.45
CA TYR A 191 -8.56 -2.78 8.75
C TYR A 191 -7.17 -3.41 8.66
N VAL A 192 -6.45 -3.40 9.79
CA VAL A 192 -5.12 -4.02 9.92
C VAL A 192 -5.13 -4.94 11.14
N THR A 193 -4.65 -6.17 10.96
CA THR A 193 -4.55 -7.20 11.99
C THR A 193 -3.14 -7.77 12.02
N LEU A 194 -2.25 -7.11 12.74
CA LEU A 194 -0.86 -7.49 12.92
C LEU A 194 -0.52 -7.60 14.42
N PRO A 195 -1.02 -8.64 15.12
CA PRO A 195 -0.83 -8.81 16.56
C PRO A 195 0.59 -9.19 16.96
N THR A 196 1.44 -9.57 16.01
CA THR A 196 2.78 -10.12 16.25
C THR A 196 3.87 -9.40 15.47
N LEU A 197 3.70 -8.10 15.21
CA LEU A 197 4.80 -7.27 14.69
C LEU A 197 5.99 -7.33 15.64
N SER A 198 7.19 -7.38 15.12
CA SER A 198 8.43 -7.35 15.89
C SER A 198 9.35 -6.23 15.42
N GLY A 199 10.39 -5.92 16.21
CA GLY A 199 11.30 -4.81 15.94
C GLY A 199 10.72 -3.44 16.31
N SER A 200 11.56 -2.40 16.17
CA SER A 200 11.23 -1.01 16.58
C SER A 200 10.96 -0.07 15.42
N GLY A 201 11.20 -0.47 14.16
CA GLY A 201 10.99 0.37 12.98
C GLY A 201 9.55 0.38 12.44
N ASN A 202 8.57 -0.12 13.20
CA ASN A 202 7.19 -0.20 12.74
C ASN A 202 6.47 1.14 12.92
N ILE A 203 5.77 1.60 11.88
CA ILE A 203 5.10 2.90 11.83
C ILE A 203 3.70 2.76 11.23
N PHE A 204 2.69 3.28 11.93
CA PHE A 204 1.33 3.45 11.44
C PHE A 204 0.89 4.90 11.68
N ARG A 205 0.94 5.76 10.64
CA ARG A 205 0.63 7.19 10.82
C ARG A 205 -0.11 7.84 9.67
N ASN A 206 -0.81 8.94 9.98
CA ASN A 206 -1.55 9.74 9.00
C ASN A 206 -2.58 8.92 8.19
N ASN A 207 -3.09 7.83 8.75
CA ASN A 207 -4.10 7.01 8.09
C ASN A 207 -5.50 7.47 8.48
N SER A 208 -6.43 7.34 7.53
CA SER A 208 -7.86 7.59 7.72
C SER A 208 -8.61 6.27 7.71
N ILE A 209 -9.32 5.96 8.79
CA ILE A 209 -10.02 4.69 8.96
C ILE A 209 -11.51 4.97 9.08
N SER A 210 -12.29 4.42 8.15
CA SER A 210 -13.75 4.54 8.08
C SER A 210 -14.38 3.16 8.07
N GLY A 211 -15.36 2.97 8.95
CA GLY A 211 -16.12 1.72 9.09
C GLY A 211 -16.05 1.12 10.49
N GLY A 212 -16.63 -0.09 10.59
CA GLY A 212 -16.94 -0.79 11.82
C GLY A 212 -16.00 -1.91 12.22
N ASN A 213 -14.84 -2.07 11.58
CA ASN A 213 -13.83 -3.03 12.05
C ASN A 213 -12.77 -2.33 12.90
N GLY A 214 -12.51 -2.90 14.08
CA GLY A 214 -11.37 -2.51 14.91
C GLY A 214 -10.06 -3.02 14.32
N MET A 215 -8.95 -2.38 14.67
CA MET A 215 -7.62 -2.83 14.31
C MET A 215 -6.95 -3.57 15.47
N THR A 216 -6.05 -4.49 15.16
CA THR A 216 -5.16 -5.11 16.15
C THR A 216 -3.73 -4.88 15.72
N LEU A 217 -2.98 -4.12 16.52
CA LEU A 217 -1.61 -3.74 16.22
C LEU A 217 -0.74 -3.94 17.46
N SER A 218 0.48 -4.44 17.27
CA SER A 218 1.48 -4.56 18.33
C SER A 218 2.82 -3.94 17.98
N ASN A 219 3.63 -3.59 18.98
CA ASN A 219 5.02 -3.14 18.83
C ASN A 219 5.22 -2.11 17.69
N ILE A 220 4.35 -1.10 17.66
CA ILE A 220 4.25 -0.13 16.57
C ILE A 220 4.04 1.27 17.10
N TYR A 221 4.62 2.24 16.39
CA TYR A 221 4.38 3.65 16.58
C TYR A 221 3.10 4.10 15.85
N ILE A 222 2.13 4.63 16.60
CA ILE A 222 0.81 5.00 16.11
C ILE A 222 0.58 6.50 16.32
N ALA A 223 0.57 7.29 15.24
CA ALA A 223 0.34 8.72 15.37
C ALA A 223 -0.46 9.37 14.24
N ASN A 224 -1.16 10.46 14.55
CA ASN A 224 -1.87 11.31 13.58
C ASN A 224 -2.91 10.55 12.74
N ASN A 225 -3.45 9.45 13.25
CA ASN A 225 -4.49 8.69 12.55
C ASN A 225 -5.88 9.16 12.99
N ILE A 226 -6.87 8.93 12.13
CA ILE A 226 -8.28 9.13 12.41
C ILE A 226 -8.94 7.75 12.39
N PHE A 227 -9.29 7.23 13.56
CA PHE A 227 -9.90 5.91 13.74
C PHE A 227 -11.43 5.98 13.73
N GLY A 228 -12.04 5.01 13.06
CA GLY A 228 -13.49 4.87 12.91
C GLY A 228 -14.21 4.38 14.17
N THR A 229 -15.42 3.84 13.97
CA THR A 229 -16.40 3.59 15.05
C THR A 229 -16.02 2.49 16.02
N SER A 230 -15.12 1.59 15.61
CA SER A 230 -14.79 0.40 16.40
C SER A 230 -13.50 0.56 17.16
N ALA A 231 -13.52 0.12 18.42
CA ALA A 231 -12.35 0.15 19.27
C ALA A 231 -11.24 -0.72 18.67
N SER A 232 -10.01 -0.23 18.77
CA SER A 232 -8.80 -0.93 18.33
C SER A 232 -8.03 -1.48 19.53
N ILE A 233 -7.31 -2.57 19.30
CA ILE A 233 -6.45 -3.22 20.28
C ILE A 233 -5.01 -2.85 19.96
N PHE A 234 -4.34 -2.24 20.94
CA PHE A 234 -2.94 -1.82 20.83
C PHE A 234 -2.12 -2.51 21.92
N VAL A 235 -1.07 -3.23 21.53
CA VAL A 235 -0.21 -3.98 22.46
C VAL A 235 1.23 -3.48 22.32
N ASN A 236 1.81 -2.93 23.40
CA ASN A 236 3.17 -2.37 23.37
C ASN A 236 3.34 -1.30 22.28
N CYS A 237 2.37 -0.42 22.12
CA CYS A 237 2.40 0.65 21.12
C CYS A 237 2.70 2.01 21.77
N THR A 238 3.45 2.83 21.05
CA THR A 238 3.54 4.28 21.32
C THR A 238 2.40 4.97 20.58
N ILE A 239 1.44 5.55 21.30
CA ILE A 239 0.19 6.07 20.72
C ILE A 239 0.05 7.57 21.00
N LYS A 240 0.05 8.41 19.97
CA LYS A 240 -0.07 9.87 20.15
C LYS A 240 -0.76 10.65 19.05
N ASN A 241 -1.46 11.71 19.43
CA ASN A 241 -2.10 12.65 18.49
C ASN A 241 -3.08 11.98 17.51
N ASN A 242 -3.80 10.95 17.93
CA ASN A 242 -4.83 10.30 17.12
C ASN A 242 -6.23 10.81 17.51
N LEU A 243 -7.14 10.80 16.55
CA LEU A 243 -8.57 10.99 16.78
C LEU A 243 -9.26 9.63 16.74
N PHE A 244 -10.08 9.32 17.74
CA PHE A 244 -10.88 8.10 17.81
C PHE A 244 -12.36 8.46 17.86
N GLN A 245 -13.14 7.93 16.93
CA GLN A 245 -14.60 8.00 17.04
C GLN A 245 -15.12 7.11 18.17
N ALA A 246 -14.55 5.91 18.28
CA ALA A 246 -14.86 4.99 19.37
C ALA A 246 -14.45 5.58 20.73
N ASN A 247 -15.29 5.33 21.75
CA ASN A 247 -14.81 5.38 23.13
C ASN A 247 -13.94 4.15 23.40
N GLN A 248 -12.71 4.32 23.84
CA GLN A 248 -11.85 3.20 24.16
C GLN A 248 -10.83 3.56 25.24
N THR A 249 -10.33 2.54 25.94
CA THR A 249 -9.24 2.71 26.89
C THR A 249 -7.93 2.74 26.14
N LEU A 250 -7.10 3.76 26.40
CA LEU A 250 -5.73 3.84 25.92
C LEU A 250 -4.78 3.57 27.10
N PRO A 251 -3.56 3.04 26.85
CA PRO A 251 -2.56 2.92 27.89
C PRO A 251 -2.21 4.30 28.46
N GLY A 252 -1.83 4.38 29.74
CA GLY A 252 -1.50 5.65 30.39
C GLY A 252 -0.30 6.40 29.79
N THR A 253 0.49 5.73 28.96
CA THR A 253 1.59 6.31 28.17
C THR A 253 1.13 7.01 26.89
N ALA A 254 -0.15 6.84 26.49
CA ALA A 254 -0.70 7.48 25.31
C ALA A 254 -0.91 8.98 25.56
N THR A 255 -0.50 9.83 24.60
CA THR A 255 -0.50 11.29 24.78
C THR A 255 -1.25 12.02 23.67
N ASN A 256 -1.94 13.12 24.01
CA ASN A 256 -2.62 14.01 23.05
C ASN A 256 -3.64 13.33 22.11
N ASN A 257 -4.19 12.18 22.50
CA ASN A 257 -5.24 11.52 21.74
C ASN A 257 -6.61 12.10 22.13
N GLN A 258 -7.53 12.18 21.17
CA GLN A 258 -8.93 12.56 21.42
C GLN A 258 -9.83 11.34 21.23
N LEU A 259 -10.71 11.09 22.18
CA LEU A 259 -11.71 10.02 22.14
C LEU A 259 -13.10 10.61 21.90
N ASN A 260 -14.05 9.79 21.43
CA ASN A 260 -15.43 10.21 21.17
C ASN A 260 -15.55 11.35 20.15
N VAL A 261 -14.65 11.38 19.16
CA VAL A 261 -14.66 12.42 18.12
C VAL A 261 -15.81 12.17 17.15
N ASN A 262 -16.67 13.16 16.94
CA ASN A 262 -17.69 13.08 15.90
C ASN A 262 -17.06 13.22 14.51
N ILE A 263 -16.97 12.11 13.76
CA ILE A 263 -16.36 12.08 12.41
C ILE A 263 -17.10 12.95 11.39
N ALA A 264 -18.38 13.26 11.61
CA ALA A 264 -19.11 14.22 10.76
C ALA A 264 -18.54 15.64 10.83
N ASN A 265 -17.74 15.95 11.87
CA ASN A 265 -16.99 17.21 11.97
C ASN A 265 -15.57 17.11 11.39
N VAL A 266 -15.10 15.90 11.08
CA VAL A 266 -13.73 15.66 10.62
C VAL A 266 -13.65 15.69 9.10
N TYR A 267 -14.50 14.91 8.42
CA TYR A 267 -14.50 14.78 6.97
C TYR A 267 -15.65 15.56 6.32
N VAL A 268 -15.47 15.89 5.03
CA VAL A 268 -16.57 16.38 4.19
C VAL A 268 -17.67 15.32 4.10
N GLY A 269 -17.30 14.04 3.96
CA GLY A 269 -18.24 12.93 3.90
C GLY A 269 -19.12 12.95 2.64
N GLY A 270 -20.31 12.35 2.76
CA GLY A 270 -21.33 12.32 1.69
C GLY A 270 -21.41 10.99 0.94
N THR A 271 -22.32 10.95 -0.03
CA THR A 271 -22.63 9.77 -0.86
C THR A 271 -22.24 9.96 -2.33
N THR A 272 -21.80 11.16 -2.72
CA THR A 272 -21.41 11.55 -4.08
C THR A 272 -19.89 11.69 -4.20
N GLY A 273 -19.38 11.67 -5.44
CA GLY A 273 -17.94 11.78 -5.72
C GLY A 273 -17.18 10.49 -5.41
N SER A 274 -15.88 10.51 -5.68
CA SER A 274 -15.00 9.37 -5.43
C SER A 274 -14.84 9.08 -3.94
N PHE A 275 -14.52 7.84 -3.59
CA PHE A 275 -14.44 7.47 -2.17
C PHE A 275 -13.34 8.22 -1.41
N ASP A 276 -12.22 8.52 -2.05
CA ASP A 276 -11.15 9.33 -1.47
C ASP A 276 -11.56 10.80 -1.28
N SER A 277 -12.35 11.38 -2.19
CA SER A 277 -12.85 12.76 -2.03
C SER A 277 -13.73 12.93 -0.79
N ARG A 278 -14.45 11.87 -0.38
CA ARG A 278 -15.30 11.86 0.83
C ARG A 278 -14.47 11.89 2.12
N MET A 279 -13.19 11.51 2.04
CA MET A 279 -12.24 11.50 3.16
C MET A 279 -11.41 12.79 3.22
N ALA A 280 -11.76 13.81 2.42
CA ALA A 280 -11.18 15.14 2.56
C ALA A 280 -11.58 15.77 3.90
N LEU A 281 -10.64 16.46 4.55
CA LEU A 281 -10.93 17.14 5.81
C LEU A 281 -11.87 18.32 5.57
N LYS A 282 -12.88 18.46 6.45
CA LYS A 282 -13.75 19.62 6.47
C LYS A 282 -12.99 20.87 6.91
N ALA A 283 -13.37 22.04 6.42
CA ALA A 283 -12.86 23.30 6.97
C ALA A 283 -13.16 23.38 8.48
N GLY A 284 -12.14 23.71 9.28
CA GLY A 284 -12.23 23.71 10.75
C GLY A 284 -12.24 22.32 11.40
N SER A 285 -11.95 21.26 10.64
CA SER A 285 -11.82 19.90 11.18
C SER A 285 -10.81 19.86 12.33
N PRO A 286 -11.11 19.15 13.43
CA PRO A 286 -10.18 19.03 14.56
C PRO A 286 -8.92 18.23 14.21
N ALA A 287 -8.87 17.59 13.03
CA ALA A 287 -7.67 16.93 12.52
C ALA A 287 -6.66 17.92 11.90
N ILE A 288 -7.10 19.14 11.55
CA ILE A 288 -6.22 20.15 10.97
C ILE A 288 -5.26 20.65 12.06
N ALA A 289 -3.96 20.58 11.79
CA ALA A 289 -2.87 21.01 12.68
C ALA A 289 -2.79 20.29 14.05
N ALA A 290 -3.59 19.26 14.29
CA ALA A 290 -3.56 18.48 15.54
C ALA A 290 -2.46 17.40 15.59
N GLY A 291 -1.80 17.15 14.45
CA GLY A 291 -0.78 16.11 14.32
C GLY A 291 0.66 16.61 14.48
N LEU A 292 1.58 15.67 14.71
CA LEU A 292 3.02 15.95 14.64
C LEU A 292 3.47 16.22 13.20
N THR A 293 4.33 17.21 13.01
CA THR A 293 4.96 17.50 11.71
C THR A 293 5.74 16.29 11.19
N ILE A 294 5.60 15.97 9.90
CA ILE A 294 6.36 14.91 9.23
C ILE A 294 7.87 15.22 9.36
N GLY A 295 8.65 14.28 9.88
CA GLY A 295 10.08 14.43 10.11
C GLY A 295 10.47 14.99 11.49
N ALA A 296 9.52 15.43 12.32
CA ALA A 296 9.80 15.83 13.71
C ALA A 296 10.21 14.65 14.60
N ILE A 297 9.89 13.43 14.17
CA ILE A 297 10.31 12.18 14.81
C ILE A 297 11.02 11.34 13.74
N VAL A 298 12.35 11.32 13.83
CA VAL A 298 13.26 10.55 12.95
C VAL A 298 13.49 9.13 13.42
N THR A 299 13.11 8.82 14.67
CA THR A 299 13.20 7.51 15.28
C THR A 299 11.90 7.28 16.05
N PRO A 300 11.16 6.18 15.80
CA PRO A 300 10.07 5.78 16.68
C PRO A 300 10.64 5.63 18.10
N ASP A 301 10.07 6.35 19.06
CA ASP A 301 10.34 6.22 20.50
C ASP A 301 9.74 4.93 21.07
#